data_AF-A0A948WYY7-F1
#
_entry.id   AF-A0A948WYY7-F1
#
_cell.length_a   1.000
_cell.length_b   1.000
_cell.length_c   1.000
_cell.angle_alpha   90.00
_cell.angle_beta   90.00
_cell.angle_gamma   90.00
#
_symmetry.space_group_name_H-M   'P 1'
#
loop_
_entity.id
_entity.type
_entity.pdbx_description
1 polymer ?
#
loop_
_entity_poly.entity_id
_entity_poly.type
_entity_poly.pdbx_seq_one_letter_code
_entity_poly.pdbx_strand_id
1 'polypeptide(L)'
;MPSQTTAFALLPRLGHKLCGALVVLALPLLPLPAQANSFMLQGTVNVCASYQKADKSWSPRYRAMVAYMDGAHLNKLMYGRMHAADDDLFAIIVWRRGEPTIIDLQQRQGLSTAATVLKDVKGKTWQISRTWRRCSDHF
;
A
#
# COMPACT_ATOMS: atom_id res chain seq x y z
N MET A 1 -6.09 -9.05 62.80
CA MET A 1 -7.06 -9.97 63.45
C MET A 1 -7.69 -10.84 62.36
N PRO A 2 -7.91 -12.13 62.64
CA PRO A 2 -7.91 -13.26 61.68
C PRO A 2 -9.23 -13.29 60.88
N SER A 3 -9.42 -13.99 59.76
CA SER A 3 -9.18 -15.41 59.51
C SER A 3 -9.22 -15.70 58.02
N GLN A 4 -8.46 -16.72 57.63
CA GLN A 4 -8.46 -17.37 56.33
C GLN A 4 -9.79 -18.11 56.10
N THR A 5 -10.33 -18.06 54.88
CA THR A 5 -11.29 -19.08 54.41
C THR A 5 -10.86 -19.57 53.04
N THR A 6 -10.31 -20.78 53.07
CA THR A 6 -9.83 -21.58 51.97
C THR A 6 -11.03 -22.24 51.28
N ALA A 7 -11.20 -22.08 49.97
CA ALA A 7 -12.11 -22.90 49.18
C ALA A 7 -11.29 -23.91 48.38
N PHE A 8 -11.28 -25.15 48.88
CA PHE A 8 -10.78 -26.32 48.17
C PHE A 8 -11.85 -26.79 47.17
N ALA A 9 -11.59 -26.63 45.87
CA ALA A 9 -12.34 -27.32 44.84
C ALA A 9 -11.73 -28.71 44.62
N LEU A 10 -12.48 -29.73 45.03
CA LEU A 10 -12.24 -31.15 44.76
C LEU A 10 -12.32 -31.43 43.25
N LEU A 11 -11.20 -31.81 42.63
CA LEU A 11 -11.17 -32.45 41.32
C LEU A 11 -11.19 -33.98 41.49
N PRO A 12 -11.97 -34.71 40.68
CA PRO A 12 -12.13 -36.15 40.83
C PRO A 12 -10.87 -36.92 40.39
N ARG A 13 -10.62 -38.00 41.14
CA ARG A 13 -9.61 -39.02 40.89
C ARG A 13 -9.85 -39.69 39.53
N LEU A 14 -8.91 -39.50 38.60
CA LEU A 14 -8.70 -40.41 37.48
C LEU A 14 -7.36 -41.11 37.71
N GLY A 15 -7.41 -42.31 38.27
CA GLY A 15 -6.30 -43.24 38.16
C GLY A 15 -6.34 -43.84 36.76
N HIS A 16 -5.18 -43.90 36.08
CA HIS A 16 -4.72 -45.07 35.34
C HIS A 16 -3.22 -44.92 35.07
N LYS A 17 -2.51 -46.02 35.27
CA LYS A 17 -1.07 -46.22 35.14
C LYS A 17 -0.57 -45.84 33.75
N LEU A 18 0.46 -45.00 33.65
CA LEU A 18 1.37 -45.00 32.50
C LEU A 18 2.81 -44.85 32.99
N CYS A 19 3.57 -45.93 32.84
CA CYS A 19 5.02 -45.94 32.77
C CYS A 19 5.50 -45.06 31.60
N GLY A 20 6.70 -44.51 31.73
CA GLY A 20 7.52 -44.19 30.56
C GLY A 20 7.91 -42.72 30.46
N ALA A 21 9.20 -42.51 30.70
CA ALA A 21 10.02 -41.37 30.33
C ALA A 21 9.56 -40.55 29.11
N LEU A 22 9.66 -39.23 29.24
CA LEU A 22 10.47 -38.31 28.43
C LEU A 22 9.73 -36.96 28.36
N VAL A 23 10.08 -36.03 29.24
CA VAL A 23 9.66 -34.62 29.12
C VAL A 23 10.49 -34.01 27.99
N VAL A 24 9.97 -34.06 26.76
CA VAL A 24 10.42 -33.19 25.69
C VAL A 24 9.56 -31.95 25.75
N LEU A 25 10.11 -30.88 26.31
CA LEU A 25 9.60 -29.52 26.15
C LEU A 25 9.72 -29.14 24.67
N ALA A 26 8.76 -29.57 23.86
CA ALA A 26 8.57 -29.05 22.51
C ALA A 26 7.97 -27.65 22.67
N LEU A 27 8.82 -26.61 22.69
CA LEU A 27 8.35 -25.26 22.43
C LEU A 27 7.68 -25.26 21.05
N PRO A 28 6.45 -24.77 20.91
CA PRO A 28 5.90 -24.53 19.60
C PRO A 28 6.78 -23.47 18.93
N LEU A 29 7.48 -23.86 17.86
CA LEU A 29 8.03 -22.94 16.87
C LEU A 29 6.85 -22.15 16.31
N LEU A 30 6.56 -21.00 16.93
CA LEU A 30 5.69 -19.99 16.37
C LEU A 30 6.28 -19.63 15.01
N PRO A 31 5.56 -19.82 13.89
CA PRO A 31 6.01 -19.26 12.64
C PRO A 31 6.04 -17.75 12.84
N LEU A 32 7.25 -17.18 12.84
CA LEU A 32 7.43 -15.75 12.63
C LEU A 32 6.63 -15.44 11.35
N PRO A 33 5.66 -14.50 11.37
CA PRO A 33 5.16 -13.98 10.12
C PRO A 33 6.38 -13.32 9.48
N ALA A 34 6.99 -14.03 8.54
CA ALA A 34 7.81 -13.42 7.53
C ALA A 34 6.87 -12.49 6.77
N GLN A 35 6.67 -11.28 7.30
CA GLN A 35 6.23 -10.15 6.52
C GLN A 35 7.40 -9.85 5.60
N ALA A 36 7.54 -10.69 4.57
CA ALA A 36 7.90 -10.19 3.27
C ALA A 36 6.90 -9.06 3.03
N ASN A 37 7.35 -7.82 3.29
CA ASN A 37 6.73 -6.62 2.76
C ASN A 37 6.88 -6.74 1.25
N SER A 38 6.05 -7.60 0.67
CA SER A 38 5.84 -7.72 -0.75
C SER A 38 5.25 -6.39 -1.14
N PHE A 39 6.12 -5.53 -1.66
CA PHE A 39 5.81 -4.29 -2.34
C PHE A 39 4.87 -4.62 -3.50
N MET A 40 3.60 -4.80 -3.20
CA MET A 40 2.56 -4.94 -4.19
C MET A 40 2.30 -3.53 -4.72
N LEU A 41 3.11 -3.11 -5.70
CA LEU A 41 2.57 -2.30 -6.79
C LEU A 41 1.25 -2.98 -7.17
N GLN A 42 0.11 -2.31 -6.98
CA GLN A 42 -1.20 -2.85 -7.39
C GLN A 42 -1.35 -2.88 -8.94
N GLY A 43 -0.32 -3.37 -9.64
CA GLY A 43 -0.14 -3.24 -11.08
C GLY A 43 0.49 -1.90 -11.47
N THR A 44 1.27 -1.95 -12.55
CA THR A 44 1.59 -0.75 -13.31
C THR A 44 0.63 -0.63 -14.48
N VAL A 45 0.25 0.60 -14.82
CA VAL A 45 -0.56 0.88 -16.01
C VAL A 45 0.18 1.88 -16.90
N ASN A 46 0.14 1.64 -18.20
CA ASN A 46 0.60 2.61 -19.18
C ASN A 46 -0.44 3.72 -19.32
N VAL A 47 0.02 4.96 -19.34
CA VAL A 47 -0.83 6.14 -19.50
C VAL A 47 -0.22 7.11 -20.50
N CYS A 48 -1.07 7.96 -21.05
CA CYS A 48 -0.68 9.24 -21.62
C CYS A 48 -0.83 10.32 -20.57
N ALA A 49 0.13 11.22 -20.48
CA ALA A 49 -0.01 12.39 -19.66
C ALA A 49 0.57 13.65 -20.32
N SER A 50 0.06 14.81 -19.91
CA SER A 50 0.57 16.15 -20.24
C SER A 50 0.39 17.05 -19.04
N TYR A 51 1.35 17.93 -18.77
CA TYR A 51 1.23 18.89 -17.66
C TYR A 51 0.91 20.29 -18.19
N GLN A 52 0.24 21.09 -17.37
CA GLN A 52 -0.05 22.49 -17.71
C GLN A 52 1.18 23.36 -17.40
N LYS A 53 1.60 24.15 -18.39
CA LYS A 53 2.69 25.13 -18.26
C LYS A 53 2.17 26.41 -17.59
N ALA A 54 3.10 27.30 -17.20
CA ALA A 54 2.77 28.58 -16.58
C ALA A 54 1.90 29.48 -17.47
N ASP A 55 2.06 29.39 -18.79
CA ASP A 55 1.25 30.09 -19.81
C ASP A 55 -0.15 29.48 -20.02
N LYS A 56 -0.57 28.54 -19.16
CA LYS A 56 -1.81 27.76 -19.24
C LYS A 56 -1.93 26.79 -20.42
N SER A 57 -0.96 26.75 -21.32
CA SER A 57 -0.93 25.77 -22.40
C SER A 57 -0.38 24.42 -21.93
N TRP A 58 -0.67 23.36 -22.66
CA TRP A 58 -0.27 21.99 -22.31
C TRP A 58 1.11 21.65 -22.86
N SER A 59 1.88 20.87 -22.11
CA SER A 59 3.09 20.23 -22.61
C SER A 59 2.75 19.25 -23.76
N PRO A 60 3.74 18.85 -24.58
CA PRO A 60 3.61 17.66 -25.39
C PRO A 60 3.18 16.46 -24.52
N ARG A 61 2.43 15.55 -25.14
CA ARG A 61 2.00 14.31 -24.49
C ARG A 61 3.18 13.35 -24.38
N TYR A 62 3.30 12.68 -23.25
CA TYR A 62 4.29 11.63 -23.02
C TYR A 62 3.59 10.33 -22.60
N ARG A 63 4.19 9.21 -23.00
CA ARG A 63 3.85 7.89 -22.48
C ARG A 63 4.59 7.70 -21.15
N ALA A 64 3.85 7.30 -20.13
CA ALA A 64 4.37 7.09 -18.79
C ALA A 64 3.83 5.78 -18.22
N MET A 65 4.60 5.19 -17.31
CA MET A 65 4.15 4.08 -16.48
C MET A 65 3.72 4.64 -15.13
N VAL A 66 2.50 4.30 -14.71
CA VAL A 66 1.93 4.71 -13.43
C VAL A 66 1.84 3.48 -12.52
N ALA A 67 2.32 3.65 -11.30
CA ALA A 67 2.05 2.74 -10.18
C ALA A 67 0.91 3.30 -9.33
N TYR A 68 0.06 2.44 -8.79
CA TYR A 68 -0.90 2.83 -7.76
C TYR A 68 -0.37 2.51 -6.37
N MET A 69 -0.65 3.39 -5.42
CA MET A 69 -0.22 3.25 -4.04
C MET A 69 -1.24 3.90 -3.10
N ASP A 70 -1.52 3.24 -1.98
CA ASP A 70 -2.31 3.84 -0.91
C ASP A 70 -1.46 4.85 -0.09
N GLY A 71 -2.12 5.69 0.70
CA GLY A 71 -1.46 6.71 1.50
C GLY A 71 -0.55 6.13 2.58
N ALA A 72 -0.91 4.99 3.18
CA ALA A 72 -0.09 4.33 4.21
C ALA A 72 1.29 3.92 3.66
N HIS A 73 1.34 3.35 2.46
CA HIS A 73 2.57 3.00 1.77
C HIS A 73 3.33 4.23 1.28
N LEU A 74 2.62 5.23 0.75
CA LEU A 74 3.23 6.46 0.29
C LEU A 74 3.92 7.23 1.42
N ASN A 75 3.29 7.31 2.60
CA ASN A 75 3.84 7.95 3.80
C ASN A 75 5.15 7.28 4.24
N LYS A 76 5.23 5.94 4.16
CA LYS A 76 6.46 5.18 4.45
C LYS A 76 7.58 5.51 3.47
N LEU A 77 7.27 5.61 2.17
CA LEU A 77 8.28 5.92 1.15
C LEU A 77 8.76 7.38 1.20
N MET A 78 7.87 8.30 1.56
CA MET A 78 8.15 9.73 1.57
C MET A 78 8.75 10.21 2.90
N TYR A 79 8.96 9.32 3.88
CA TYR A 79 9.59 9.60 5.19
C TYR A 79 9.05 10.89 5.85
N GLY A 80 7.73 11.06 5.86
CA GLY A 80 7.08 12.23 6.49
C GLY A 80 7.11 13.53 5.67
N ARG A 81 7.65 13.54 4.45
CA ARG A 81 7.58 14.71 3.54
C ARG A 81 6.19 14.98 2.98
N MET A 82 5.27 14.05 3.20
CA MET A 82 3.87 14.12 2.82
C MET A 82 3.04 13.48 3.94
N HIS A 83 1.83 13.99 4.14
CA HIS A 83 0.81 13.38 5.00
C HIS A 83 -0.40 13.08 4.13
N ALA A 84 -0.54 11.82 3.72
CA ALA A 84 -1.74 11.28 3.07
C ALA A 84 -2.61 10.54 4.09
N ALA A 85 -3.93 10.52 3.92
CA ALA A 85 -4.75 9.58 4.68
C ALA A 85 -4.43 8.15 4.23
N ASP A 86 -4.44 7.19 5.15
CA ASP A 86 -3.95 5.84 4.88
C ASP A 86 -4.71 5.13 3.75
N ASP A 87 -5.99 5.46 3.57
CA ASP A 87 -6.91 4.92 2.57
C ASP A 87 -6.98 5.72 1.26
N ASP A 88 -6.28 6.86 1.16
CA ASP A 88 -6.21 7.63 -0.08
C ASP A 88 -5.42 6.87 -1.15
N LEU A 89 -5.87 6.92 -2.40
CA LEU A 89 -5.20 6.29 -3.54
C LEU A 89 -4.43 7.32 -4.37
N PHE A 90 -3.18 7.01 -4.68
CA PHE A 90 -2.29 7.85 -5.46
C PHE A 90 -1.84 7.16 -6.74
N ALA A 91 -1.69 7.94 -7.80
CA ALA A 91 -1.00 7.56 -9.03
C ALA A 91 0.42 8.13 -9.03
N ILE A 92 1.40 7.25 -9.11
CA ILE A 92 2.82 7.61 -9.10
C ILE A 92 3.39 7.40 -10.50
N ILE A 93 3.73 8.50 -11.17
CA ILE A 93 4.48 8.44 -12.43
C ILE A 93 5.97 8.36 -12.10
N VAL A 94 6.59 7.24 -12.49
CA VAL A 94 8.02 7.02 -12.31
C VAL A 94 8.77 7.46 -13.56
N TRP A 95 9.69 8.40 -13.39
CA TRP A 95 10.55 8.90 -14.47
C TRP A 95 11.89 8.19 -14.49
N ARG A 96 12.49 8.05 -15.68
CA ARG A 96 13.88 7.56 -15.80
C ARG A 96 14.90 8.48 -15.13
N ARG A 97 14.59 9.78 -15.05
CA ARG A 97 15.42 10.81 -14.41
C ARG A 97 14.50 11.80 -13.70
N GLY A 98 14.89 12.22 -12.50
CA GLY A 98 14.15 13.18 -11.68
C GLY A 98 13.26 12.52 -10.62
N GLU A 99 12.61 13.35 -9.81
CA GLU A 99 11.69 12.91 -8.77
C GLU A 99 10.38 12.40 -9.35
N PRO A 100 9.76 11.36 -8.74
CA PRO A 100 8.46 10.86 -9.19
C PRO A 100 7.37 11.94 -9.11
N THR A 101 6.41 11.88 -10.03
CA THR A 101 5.20 12.69 -9.92
C THR A 101 4.15 11.90 -9.14
N ILE A 102 3.68 12.45 -8.03
CA ILE A 102 2.64 11.83 -7.20
C ILE A 102 1.34 12.60 -7.38
N ILE A 103 0.30 11.92 -7.85
CA ILE A 103 -1.00 12.50 -8.16
C ILE A 103 -2.04 11.89 -7.23
N ASP A 104 -2.74 12.74 -6.49
CA ASP A 104 -3.90 12.37 -5.70
C ASP A 104 -5.08 12.04 -6.64
N LEU A 105 -5.66 10.85 -6.46
CA LEU A 105 -6.81 10.41 -7.25
C LEU A 105 -8.15 10.91 -6.70
N GLN A 106 -8.18 11.66 -5.60
CA GLN A 106 -9.38 12.31 -5.07
C GLN A 106 -10.55 11.33 -4.88
N GLN A 107 -10.30 10.26 -4.11
CA GLN A 107 -11.26 9.17 -3.83
C GLN A 107 -11.68 8.33 -5.06
N ARG A 108 -11.03 8.50 -6.22
CA ARG A 108 -11.24 7.60 -7.36
C ARG A 108 -10.53 6.28 -7.13
N GLN A 109 -11.12 5.21 -7.63
CA GLN A 109 -10.54 3.86 -7.61
C GLN A 109 -9.39 3.67 -8.63
N GLY A 110 -9.09 4.67 -9.46
CA GLY A 110 -8.04 4.60 -10.47
C GLY A 110 -8.15 5.68 -11.54
N LEU A 111 -7.21 5.65 -12.50
CA LEU A 111 -7.24 6.53 -13.66
C LEU A 111 -8.29 6.08 -14.69
N SER A 112 -8.94 7.06 -15.33
CA SER A 112 -9.94 6.81 -16.36
C SER A 112 -9.31 6.51 -17.73
N THR A 113 -10.06 5.86 -18.61
CA THR A 113 -9.79 5.77 -20.05
C THR A 113 -9.99 7.14 -20.71
N ALA A 114 -10.92 7.95 -20.22
CA ALA A 114 -11.06 9.34 -20.62
C ALA A 114 -9.94 10.21 -20.03
N ALA A 115 -9.65 11.34 -20.69
CA ALA A 115 -8.71 12.32 -20.17
C ALA A 115 -9.27 12.96 -18.90
N THR A 116 -8.52 12.85 -17.81
CA THR A 116 -8.85 13.42 -16.50
C THR A 116 -7.84 14.48 -16.14
N VAL A 117 -8.31 15.60 -15.58
CA VAL A 117 -7.45 16.66 -15.08
C VAL A 117 -7.34 16.52 -13.57
N LEU A 118 -6.13 16.34 -13.07
CA LEU A 118 -5.80 16.13 -11.67
C LEU A 118 -4.63 17.04 -11.29
N LYS A 119 -4.46 17.30 -10.00
CA LYS A 119 -3.28 18.01 -9.49
C LYS A 119 -2.33 17.01 -8.84
N ASP A 120 -1.03 17.22 -9.04
CA ASP A 120 -0.03 16.54 -8.23
C ASP A 120 0.09 17.18 -6.85
N VAL A 121 0.80 16.48 -5.95
CA VAL A 121 1.05 16.93 -4.58
C VAL A 121 1.87 18.22 -4.49
N LYS A 122 2.48 18.66 -5.61
CA LYS A 122 3.22 19.92 -5.74
C LYS A 122 2.34 21.03 -6.34
N GLY A 123 1.04 20.77 -6.55
CA GLY A 123 0.07 21.73 -7.10
C GLY A 123 0.12 21.88 -8.62
N LYS A 124 0.94 21.10 -9.34
CA LYS A 124 1.01 21.14 -10.80
C LYS A 124 -0.20 20.42 -11.38
N THR A 125 -0.79 20.97 -12.44
CA THR A 125 -1.96 20.38 -13.09
C THR A 125 -1.54 19.41 -14.19
N TRP A 126 -2.12 18.22 -14.19
CA TRP A 126 -1.86 17.13 -15.11
C TRP A 126 -3.14 16.69 -15.79
N GLN A 127 -3.04 16.38 -17.08
CA GLN A 127 -4.09 15.71 -17.84
C GLN A 127 -3.62 14.29 -18.16
N ILE A 128 -4.37 13.28 -17.70
CA ILE A 128 -3.96 11.87 -17.72
C ILE A 128 -5.08 11.00 -18.29
N SER A 129 -4.73 10.04 -19.15
CA SER A 129 -5.64 9.08 -19.75
C SER A 129 -4.97 7.72 -19.91
N ARG A 130 -5.72 6.63 -19.70
CA ARG A 130 -5.25 5.27 -19.97
C ARG A 130 -5.26 4.89 -21.46
N THR A 131 -5.97 5.59 -22.34
CA THR A 131 -6.27 5.10 -23.70
C THR A 131 -6.31 6.19 -24.78
N TRP A 132 -5.53 7.26 -24.66
CA TRP A 132 -5.54 8.33 -25.67
C TRP A 132 -4.95 7.89 -27.01
N ARG A 133 -5.75 8.02 -28.09
CA ARG A 133 -5.47 7.55 -29.48
C ARG A 133 -4.09 7.91 -30.06
N ARG A 134 -3.39 8.95 -29.59
CA ARG A 134 -2.07 9.36 -30.13
C ARG A 134 -0.85 8.88 -29.31
N CYS A 135 -1.06 8.11 -28.25
CA CYS A 135 0.04 7.37 -27.62
C CYS A 135 -0.01 5.88 -27.96
N SER A 136 -0.99 5.42 -28.74
CA SER A 136 -1.17 4.04 -29.19
C SER A 136 -0.55 3.74 -30.56
N ASP A 137 -0.15 4.77 -31.32
CA ASP A 137 0.23 4.61 -32.74
C ASP A 137 1.64 4.00 -32.96
N HIS A 138 2.32 3.55 -31.90
CA HIS A 138 3.55 2.77 -32.00
C HIS A 138 3.57 1.66 -30.93
N PHE A 139 3.08 0.49 -31.33
CA PHE A 139 3.38 -0.81 -30.72
C PHE A 139 3.68 -1.79 -31.85
#